data_AF-A0A6N8IW88-F1
#
_entry.id   AF-A0A6N8IW88-F1
#
_cell.length_a   1.000
_cell.length_b   1.000
_cell.length_c   1.000
_cell.angle_alpha   90.00
_cell.angle_beta   90.00
_cell.angle_gamma   90.00
#
_symmetry.space_group_name_H-M   'P 1'
#
loop_
_entity.id
_entity.type
_entity.pdbx_description
1 polymer ?
#
loop_
_entity_poly.entity_id
_entity_poly.type
_entity_poly.pdbx_seq_one_letter_code
_entity_poly.pdbx_strand_id
1 'polypeptide(L)'
;MNPVFAYKLSNGTLVEAPDPLPPHNTDYELALTDAGYTKQVSSAIDGGVGAEISIYENSSSSPRFLVDISGAGSQLACLVADDFPGLMAVLKEVQPLIALVGLDQRSDIRISEKLERK
;
A
#
# COMPACT_ATOMS: atom_id res chain seq x y z
N MET A 1 21.37 9.22 -5.59
CA MET A 1 20.05 8.55 -5.73
C MET A 1 19.90 7.65 -4.53
N ASN A 2 18.85 7.84 -3.72
CA ASN A 2 18.53 6.82 -2.74
C ASN A 2 18.02 5.60 -3.51
N PRO A 3 18.56 4.40 -3.27
CA PRO A 3 17.94 3.18 -3.76
C PRO A 3 16.47 3.15 -3.33
N VAL A 4 15.56 2.98 -4.28
CA VAL A 4 14.18 2.63 -4.00
C VAL A 4 14.24 1.14 -3.63
N PHE A 5 14.01 0.84 -2.35
CA PHE A 5 14.01 -0.53 -1.87
C PHE A 5 12.57 -0.99 -1.69
N ALA A 6 12.27 -2.18 -2.22
CA ALA A 6 11.08 -2.91 -1.84
C ALA A 6 11.39 -3.86 -0.68
N TYR A 7 10.37 -4.32 0.02
CA TYR A 7 10.52 -5.33 1.07
C TYR A 7 9.65 -6.54 0.78
N LYS A 8 10.19 -7.72 1.05
CA LYS A 8 9.48 -9.00 0.94
C LYS A 8 9.37 -9.64 2.31
N LEU A 9 8.23 -10.28 2.59
CA LEU A 9 8.11 -11.11 3.77
C LEU A 9 8.80 -12.46 3.53
N SER A 10 9.84 -12.76 4.31
CA SER A 10 10.56 -14.02 4.30
C SER A 10 10.66 -14.57 5.71
N ASN A 11 10.15 -15.78 5.93
CA ASN A 11 10.12 -16.45 7.24
C ASN A 11 9.55 -15.58 8.39
N GLY A 12 8.51 -14.77 8.09
CA GLY A 12 7.88 -13.89 9.07
C GLY A 12 8.67 -12.62 9.37
N THR A 13 9.65 -12.26 8.55
CA THR A 13 10.42 -11.01 8.70
C THR A 13 10.45 -10.27 7.36
N LEU A 14 10.30 -8.94 7.40
CA LEU A 14 10.49 -8.10 6.22
C LEU A 14 11.98 -7.99 5.92
N VAL A 15 12.37 -8.41 4.72
CA VAL A 15 13.75 -8.31 4.21
C VAL A 15 13.76 -7.46 2.96
N GLU A 16 14.86 -6.74 2.72
CA GLU A 16 15.03 -5.98 1.47
C GLU A 16 14.91 -6.90 0.25
N ALA A 17 14.23 -6.40 -0.77
CA ALA A 17 14.07 -7.03 -2.05
C ALA A 17 14.40 -6.00 -3.16
N PRO A 18 14.90 -6.47 -4.32
CA PRO A 18 15.01 -5.60 -5.49
C PRO A 18 13.65 -4.97 -5.80
N ASP A 19 13.63 -3.66 -6.01
CA ASP A 19 12.45 -3.00 -6.55
C ASP A 19 12.16 -3.58 -7.95
N PRO A 20 10.96 -4.13 -8.19
CA PRO A 20 10.59 -4.65 -9.51
C PRO A 20 10.40 -3.54 -10.55
N LEU A 21 10.32 -2.27 -10.13
CA LEU A 21 10.24 -1.15 -11.04
C LEU A 21 11.62 -0.73 -11.53
N PRO A 22 11.75 -0.36 -12.82
CA PRO A 22 12.97 0.25 -13.30
C PRO A 22 13.24 1.56 -12.53
N PRO A 23 14.50 2.03 -12.48
CA PRO A 23 14.81 3.33 -11.89
C PRO A 23 13.92 4.42 -12.48
N HIS A 24 13.04 4.97 -11.65
CA HIS A 24 12.07 5.98 -12.04
C HIS A 24 12.35 7.24 -11.23
N ASN A 25 12.44 8.36 -11.93
CA ASN A 25 12.59 9.71 -11.36
C ASN A 25 11.33 10.56 -11.60
N THR A 26 10.25 9.92 -12.05
CA THR A 26 8.99 10.50 -12.50
C THR A 26 7.81 9.75 -11.85
N ASP A 27 6.60 10.16 -12.20
CA ASP A 27 5.32 9.61 -11.73
C ASP A 27 5.35 8.09 -11.48
N TYR A 28 5.13 7.70 -10.22
CA TYR A 28 5.20 6.31 -9.75
C TYR A 28 4.11 5.45 -10.38
N GLU A 29 2.91 6.00 -10.59
CA GLU A 29 1.78 5.29 -11.23
C GLU A 29 2.09 4.96 -12.69
N LEU A 30 2.78 5.86 -13.38
CA LEU A 30 3.24 5.63 -14.74
C LEU A 30 4.29 4.52 -14.77
N ALA A 31 5.26 4.53 -13.84
CA ALA A 31 6.28 3.49 -13.75
C ALA A 31 5.67 2.10 -13.48
N LEU A 32 4.65 2.02 -12.62
CA LEU A 32 3.87 0.81 -12.37
C LEU A 32 3.16 0.33 -13.63
N THR A 33 2.49 1.23 -14.34
CA THR A 33 1.76 0.92 -15.57
C THR A 33 2.71 0.42 -16.67
N ASP A 34 3.86 1.07 -16.85
CA ASP A 34 4.90 0.68 -17.82
C ASP A 34 5.52 -0.68 -17.48
N ALA A 35 5.63 -1.00 -16.19
CA ALA A 35 6.04 -2.32 -15.70
C ALA A 35 4.92 -3.37 -15.79
N GLY A 36 3.73 -3.02 -16.28
CA GLY A 36 2.58 -3.91 -16.47
C GLY A 36 1.77 -4.18 -15.21
N TYR A 37 2.00 -3.44 -14.12
CA TYR A 37 1.20 -3.51 -12.92
C TYR A 37 -0.06 -2.67 -13.05
N THR A 38 -1.19 -3.24 -12.61
CA THR A 38 -2.49 -2.55 -12.60
C THR A 38 -3.02 -2.46 -11.18
N LYS A 39 -3.48 -1.27 -10.77
CA LYS A 39 -4.08 -1.02 -9.46
C LYS A 39 -5.35 -1.86 -9.28
N GLN A 40 -5.37 -2.70 -8.26
CA GLN A 40 -6.52 -3.57 -7.92
C GLN A 40 -7.34 -2.98 -6.77
N VAL A 41 -6.66 -2.46 -5.76
CA VAL A 41 -7.28 -1.93 -4.53
C VAL A 41 -6.53 -0.66 -4.14
N SER A 42 -7.26 0.36 -3.70
CA SER A 42 -6.71 1.50 -2.98
C SER A 42 -7.60 1.82 -1.79
N SER A 43 -6.98 2.12 -0.65
CA SER A 43 -7.65 2.57 0.56
C SER A 43 -7.76 4.11 0.65
N ALA A 44 -7.67 4.82 -0.47
CA ALA A 44 -7.60 6.29 -0.54
C ALA A 44 -8.46 6.96 0.53
N ILE A 45 -7.81 7.77 1.37
CA ILE A 45 -8.47 8.50 2.45
C ILE A 45 -8.73 9.92 1.95
N ASP A 46 -9.96 10.21 1.55
CA ASP A 46 -10.37 11.59 1.23
C ASP A 46 -10.16 12.49 2.46
N GLY A 47 -9.19 13.42 2.36
CA GLY A 47 -8.95 14.48 3.35
C GLY A 47 -8.43 14.03 4.72
N GLY A 48 -7.90 12.82 4.87
CA GLY A 48 -7.41 12.30 6.15
C GLY A 48 -5.89 12.40 6.34
N VAL A 49 -5.44 12.31 7.60
CA VAL A 49 -4.02 12.37 8.01
C VAL A 49 -3.34 11.00 8.01
N GLY A 50 -3.95 9.99 7.37
CA GLY A 50 -3.51 8.58 7.39
C GLY A 50 -2.69 8.17 6.18
N ALA A 51 -2.32 6.89 6.12
CA ALA A 51 -1.64 6.30 4.97
C ALA A 51 -2.66 5.66 4.04
N GLU A 52 -2.46 5.88 2.76
CA GLU A 52 -3.07 5.11 1.70
C GLU A 52 -2.29 3.81 1.48
N ILE A 53 -3.03 2.73 1.26
CA ILE A 53 -2.50 1.45 0.85
C ILE A 53 -3.08 1.15 -0.53
N SER A 54 -2.20 1.05 -1.52
CA SER A 54 -2.55 0.65 -2.88
C SER A 54 -1.92 -0.69 -3.21
N ILE A 55 -2.73 -1.62 -3.73
CA ILE A 55 -2.28 -2.94 -4.17
C ILE A 55 -2.34 -2.99 -5.69
N TYR A 56 -1.22 -3.35 -6.30
CA TYR A 56 -1.09 -3.54 -7.74
C TYR A 56 -0.76 -4.99 -8.06
N GLU A 57 -1.22 -5.43 -9.22
CA GLU A 57 -1.00 -6.79 -9.70
C GLU A 57 -0.44 -6.80 -11.12
N ASN A 58 0.55 -7.65 -11.36
CA ASN A 58 0.97 -8.08 -12.68
C ASN A 58 1.07 -9.61 -12.69
N SER A 59 0.04 -10.26 -13.24
CA SER A 59 -0.12 -11.73 -13.28
C SER A 59 0.97 -12.47 -14.07
N SER A 60 1.75 -11.75 -14.88
CA SER A 60 2.81 -12.29 -15.73
C SER A 60 4.21 -12.06 -15.16
N SER A 61 4.31 -11.45 -13.97
CA SER A 61 5.59 -11.07 -13.35
C SER A 61 5.83 -11.78 -12.01
N SER A 62 7.09 -11.77 -11.58
CA SER A 62 7.48 -12.09 -10.21
C SER A 62 8.35 -10.93 -9.70
N PRO A 63 7.97 -10.23 -8.62
CA PRO A 63 6.80 -10.47 -7.77
C PRO A 63 5.46 -10.14 -8.44
N ARG A 64 4.41 -10.93 -8.19
CA ARG A 64 3.08 -10.72 -8.81
C ARG A 64 2.35 -9.50 -8.26
N PHE A 65 2.55 -9.21 -6.98
CA PHE A 65 1.87 -8.13 -6.27
C PHE A 65 2.86 -7.11 -5.73
N LEU A 66 2.46 -5.85 -5.81
CA LEU A 66 3.09 -4.71 -5.18
C LEU A 66 2.10 -4.07 -4.22
N VAL A 67 2.55 -3.73 -3.03
CA VAL A 67 1.78 -2.99 -2.03
C VAL A 67 2.52 -1.69 -1.76
N ASP A 68 1.95 -0.60 -2.24
CA ASP A 68 2.42 0.74 -1.93
C ASP A 68 1.72 1.23 -0.67
N ILE A 69 2.51 1.74 0.28
CA ILE A 69 2.03 2.41 1.48
C ILE A 69 2.54 3.84 1.40
N SER A 70 1.62 4.80 1.23
CA SER A 70 1.93 6.20 1.01
C SER A 70 1.20 7.08 2.02
N GLY A 71 1.88 8.08 2.57
CA GLY A 71 1.27 9.15 3.37
C GLY A 71 0.96 10.38 2.53
N ALA A 72 0.59 11.49 3.18
CA ALA A 72 0.34 12.76 2.51
C ALA A 72 1.59 13.26 1.74
N GLY A 73 1.64 12.95 0.44
CA GLY A 73 2.69 13.39 -0.48
C GLY A 73 4.02 12.63 -0.38
N SER A 74 4.10 11.48 0.29
CA SER A 74 5.34 10.69 0.36
C SER A 74 5.08 9.18 0.42
N GLN A 75 5.91 8.40 -0.26
CA GLN A 75 5.93 6.95 -0.11
C GLN A 75 6.59 6.58 1.23
N LEU A 76 5.93 5.74 2.01
CA LEU A 76 6.43 5.25 3.30
C LEU A 76 7.09 3.87 3.15
N ALA A 77 6.47 2.97 2.37
CA ALA A 77 7.02 1.65 2.10
C ALA A 77 6.48 1.07 0.79
N CYS A 78 7.30 0.25 0.14
CA CYS A 78 6.92 -0.60 -0.98
C CYS A 78 7.14 -2.06 -0.58
N LEU A 79 6.10 -2.90 -0.66
CA LEU A 79 6.17 -4.32 -0.32
C LEU A 79 5.85 -5.17 -1.54
N VAL A 80 6.45 -6.35 -1.61
CA VAL A 80 6.25 -7.28 -2.73
C VAL A 80 5.79 -8.66 -2.26
N ALA A 81 4.96 -9.31 -3.08
CA ALA A 81 4.57 -10.70 -2.88
C ALA A 81 4.52 -11.45 -4.20
N ASP A 82 5.00 -12.71 -4.20
CA ASP A 82 5.05 -13.54 -5.42
C ASP A 82 3.68 -14.10 -5.79
N ASP A 83 2.80 -14.26 -4.80
CA ASP A 83 1.49 -14.89 -4.94
C ASP A 83 0.48 -14.34 -3.93
N PHE A 84 -0.77 -14.81 -4.05
CA PHE A 84 -1.86 -14.34 -3.18
C PHE A 84 -1.69 -14.75 -1.72
N PRO A 85 -1.26 -15.99 -1.38
CA PRO A 85 -0.88 -16.34 -0.01
C PRO A 85 0.17 -15.40 0.60
N GLY A 86 1.21 -15.06 -0.16
CA GLY A 86 2.25 -14.11 0.21
C GLY A 86 1.70 -12.71 0.45
N LEU A 87 0.82 -12.23 -0.44
CA LEU A 87 0.12 -10.95 -0.26
C LEU A 87 -0.67 -10.93 1.05
N MET A 88 -1.44 -11.98 1.32
CA MET A 88 -2.20 -12.08 2.57
C MET A 88 -1.31 -12.13 3.81
N ALA A 89 -0.13 -12.75 3.72
CA ALA A 89 0.84 -12.76 4.81
C ALA A 89 1.43 -11.36 5.04
N VAL A 90 1.81 -10.67 3.96
CA VAL A 90 2.28 -9.27 4.01
C VAL A 90 1.24 -8.38 4.68
N LEU A 91 -0.01 -8.41 4.22
CA LEU A 91 -1.10 -7.57 4.75
C LEU A 91 -1.37 -7.83 6.23
N LYS A 92 -1.28 -9.08 6.69
CA LYS A 92 -1.41 -9.43 8.12
C LYS A 92 -0.27 -8.86 8.96
N GLU A 93 0.95 -8.87 8.44
CA GLU A 93 2.11 -8.37 9.15
C GLU A 93 2.11 -6.84 9.27
N VAL A 94 1.58 -6.13 8.25
CA VAL A 94 1.48 -4.66 8.30
C VAL A 94 0.21 -4.15 8.98
N GLN A 95 -0.84 -4.97 9.14
CA GLN A 95 -2.07 -4.57 9.83
C GLN A 95 -1.82 -3.92 11.22
N PRO A 96 -0.99 -4.50 12.11
CA PRO A 96 -0.69 -3.88 13.40
C PRO A 96 0.06 -2.56 13.27
N LEU A 97 0.93 -2.41 12.26
CA LEU A 97 1.66 -1.16 12.02
C LEU A 97 0.72 -0.04 11.56
N ILE A 98 -0.26 -0.40 10.72
CA ILE A 98 -1.33 0.51 10.27
C ILE A 98 -2.15 0.98 11.48
N ALA A 99 -2.51 0.06 12.38
CA ALA A 99 -3.22 0.39 13.61
C ALA A 99 -2.39 1.19 14.64
N LEU A 100 -1.11 0.86 14.79
CA LEU A 100 -0.22 1.49 15.77
C LEU A 100 0.16 2.93 15.41
N VAL A 101 0.37 3.20 14.12
CA VAL A 101 0.71 4.54 13.61
C VAL A 101 -0.55 5.43 13.54
N GLY A 102 -1.71 4.92 13.94
CA GLY A 102 -2.99 5.65 13.89
C GLY A 102 -3.47 5.89 12.45
N LEU A 103 -2.98 5.11 11.49
CA LEU A 103 -3.41 5.18 10.09
C LEU A 103 -4.84 4.63 9.92
N ASP A 104 -5.33 3.89 10.91
CA ASP A 104 -6.72 3.42 11.04
C ASP A 104 -7.63 4.38 11.83
N GLN A 105 -7.10 5.47 12.42
CA GLN A 105 -7.89 6.37 13.26
C GLN A 105 -8.78 7.31 12.44
N ARG A 106 -9.95 6.79 12.02
CA ARG A 106 -11.14 7.62 11.79
C ARG A 106 -11.66 8.11 13.15
N SER A 107 -11.30 9.32 13.54
CA SER A 107 -12.10 10.10 14.50
C SER A 107 -13.11 10.95 13.73
N ASP A 108 -14.26 10.37 13.39
CA ASP A 108 -15.57 11.05 13.38
C ASP A 108 -16.67 10.09 12.85
N ILE A 109 -17.26 9.33 13.77
CA ILE A 109 -18.55 8.69 13.53
C ILE A 109 -19.62 9.79 13.60
N ARG A 110 -19.98 10.38 12.45
CA ARG A 110 -21.21 11.17 12.37
C ARG A 110 -22.41 10.22 12.22
N ILE A 111 -22.98 9.81 13.35
CA ILE A 111 -24.37 9.33 13.36
C ILE A 111 -25.21 10.53 12.95
N SER A 112 -25.77 10.48 11.74
CA SER A 112 -26.74 11.47 11.31
C SER A 112 -28.01 11.27 12.12
N GLU A 113 -28.17 12.00 13.23
CA GLU A 113 -29.46 12.13 13.91
C GLU A 113 -30.43 12.85 12.98
N LYS A 114 -31.20 12.07 12.23
CA LYS A 114 -32.44 12.53 11.59
C LYS A 114 -33.61 12.27 12.55
N LEU A 115 -33.60 13.00 13.66
CA LEU A 115 -34.74 13.25 14.55
C LEU A 115 -34.49 14.68 15.06
N GLU A 116 -35.30 15.70 14.88
CA GLU A 116 -36.74 15.81 14.71
C GLU A 116 -37.01 17.09 13.88
N ARG A 117 -38.06 17.11 13.05
CA ARG A 117 -38.73 18.36 12.71
C ARG A 117 -40.16 18.28 13.24
N LYS A 118 -40.45 19.20 14.15
CA LYS A 118 -41.78 19.61 14.60
C LYS A 118 -42.69 19.95 13.43
#